data_AF-A0AAX4HMB6-F1
#
_entry.id   AF-A0AAX4HMB6-F1
#
_cell.length_a   1.000
_cell.length_b   1.000
_cell.length_c   1.000
_cell.angle_alpha   90.00
_cell.angle_beta   90.00
_cell.angle_gamma   90.00
#
_symmetry.space_group_name_H-M   'P 1'
#
loop_
_entity.id
_entity.type
_entity.pdbx_description
1 polymer ?
#
loop_
_entity_poly.entity_id
_entity_poly.type
_entity_poly.pdbx_seq_one_letter_code
_entity_poly.pdbx_strand_id
1 'polypeptide(L)'
;MKNTFITKENMGQRFTQLIILIAHLVLLKWILYTLYEGGVLPFKTLMFHFTGISIYGALLIRTCAYIYKRQYLKELEKNGREPKLDK
;
A
#
# COMPACT_ATOMS: atom_id res chain seq x y z
N MET A 1 27.74 -23.53 -6.94
CA MET A 1 26.52 -23.05 -6.26
C MET A 1 26.73 -21.57 -5.88
N LYS A 2 26.43 -20.63 -6.78
CA LYS A 2 26.51 -19.19 -6.46
C LYS A 2 25.19 -18.79 -5.82
N ASN A 3 25.18 -18.68 -4.50
CA ASN A 3 24.16 -17.94 -3.79
C ASN A 3 24.31 -16.48 -4.22
N THR A 4 23.52 -16.02 -5.19
CA THR A 4 23.43 -14.60 -5.52
C THR A 4 22.55 -13.94 -4.46
N PHE A 5 23.21 -13.67 -3.33
CA PHE A 5 22.72 -12.86 -2.22
C PHE A 5 22.22 -11.51 -2.75
N ILE A 6 20.95 -11.21 -2.45
CA ILE A 6 20.41 -9.86 -2.24
C ILE A 6 20.88 -8.80 -3.25
N THR A 7 20.29 -8.79 -4.45
CA THR A 7 20.38 -7.64 -5.35
C THR A 7 19.67 -6.44 -4.70
N LYS A 8 20.36 -5.30 -4.53
CA LYS A 8 19.81 -4.02 -4.02
C LYS A 8 18.49 -3.59 -4.70
N GLU A 9 18.23 -4.11 -5.89
CA GLU A 9 17.02 -3.89 -6.71
C GLU A 9 15.73 -4.44 -6.06
N ASN A 10 15.79 -5.58 -5.34
CA ASN A 10 14.61 -6.19 -4.67
C ASN A 10 14.40 -5.72 -3.22
N MET A 11 15.35 -5.00 -2.64
CA MET A 11 15.26 -4.54 -1.25
C MET A 11 14.19 -3.44 -1.10
N GLY A 12 14.07 -2.57 -2.11
CA GLY A 12 13.03 -1.53 -2.15
C GLY A 12 11.60 -2.09 -2.26
N GLN A 13 11.43 -3.26 -2.89
CA GLN A 13 10.13 -3.93 -3.00
C GLN A 13 9.64 -4.46 -1.66
N ARG A 14 10.53 -5.17 -0.95
CA ARG A 14 10.21 -5.66 0.40
C ARG A 14 9.96 -4.52 1.38
N PHE A 15 10.69 -3.42 1.25
CA PHE A 15 10.49 -2.24 2.08
C PHE A 15 9.16 -1.54 1.78
N THR A 16 8.77 -1.43 0.51
CA THR A 16 7.45 -0.91 0.12
C THR A 16 6.31 -1.77 0.67
N GLN A 17 6.45 -3.10 0.57
CA GLN A 17 5.48 -4.03 1.15
C GLN A 17 5.37 -3.89 2.67
N LEU A 18 6.50 -3.74 3.38
CA LEU A 18 6.51 -3.49 4.83
C LEU A 18 5.87 -2.15 5.19
N ILE A 19 6.16 -1.07 4.44
CA ILE A 19 5.54 0.24 4.65
C ILE A 19 4.02 0.15 4.45
N ILE A 20 3.56 -0.52 3.41
CA ILE A 20 2.12 -0.69 3.12
C ILE A 20 1.45 -1.50 4.23
N LEU A 21 2.11 -2.54 4.73
CA LEU A 21 1.62 -3.35 5.85
C LEU A 21 1.46 -2.48 7.11
N ILE A 22 2.50 -1.72 7.46
CA ILE A 22 2.45 -0.81 8.62
C ILE A 22 1.33 0.23 8.45
N ALA A 23 1.22 0.84 7.27
CA ALA A 23 0.19 1.82 6.99
C ALA A 23 -1.24 1.24 7.05
N HIS A 24 -1.43 -0.03 6.66
CA HIS A 24 -2.69 -0.75 6.88
C HIS A 24 -2.97 -1.01 8.37
N LEU A 25 -1.96 -1.42 9.16
CA LEU A 25 -2.14 -1.62 10.60
C LEU A 25 -2.49 -0.31 11.32
N VAL A 26 -1.87 0.81 10.93
CA VAL A 26 -2.20 2.14 11.45
C VAL A 26 -3.65 2.49 11.13
N LEU A 27 -4.09 2.23 9.89
CA LEU A 27 -5.50 2.37 9.47
C LEU A 27 -6.45 1.56 10.35
N LEU A 28 -6.10 0.30 10.62
CA LEU A 28 -6.90 -0.60 11.45
C LEU A 28 -7.01 -0.07 12.90
N LYS A 29 -5.88 0.36 13.47
CA LYS A 29 -5.84 0.97 14.80
C LYS A 29 -6.65 2.27 14.83
N TRP A 30 -6.61 3.05 13.76
CA TRP A 30 -7.33 4.32 13.67
C TRP A 30 -8.84 4.11 13.58
N ILE A 31 -9.30 3.07 12.86
CA ILE A 31 -10.71 2.66 12.84
C ILE A 31 -11.14 2.18 14.22
N LEU A 32 -10.36 1.30 14.87
CA LEU A 32 -10.66 0.79 16.22
C LEU A 32 -10.74 1.92 17.25
N TYR A 33 -9.82 2.88 17.20
CA TYR A 33 -9.83 4.06 18.04
C TYR A 33 -11.08 4.92 17.80
N THR A 34 -11.38 5.20 16.53
CA THR A 34 -12.56 5.97 16.12
C THR A 34 -13.86 5.26 16.53
N LEU A 35 -13.88 3.92 16.55
CA LEU A 35 -15.04 3.14 16.97
C LEU A 35 -15.17 3.06 18.50
N TYR A 36 -14.06 2.93 19.21
CA TYR A 36 -14.02 2.91 20.67
C TYR A 36 -14.45 4.25 21.27
N GLU A 37 -13.92 5.36 20.73
CA GLU A 37 -14.35 6.70 21.15
C GLU A 37 -15.63 7.17 20.45
N GLY A 38 -16.05 6.50 19.36
CA GLY A 38 -17.22 6.86 18.57
C GLY A 38 -18.55 6.70 19.31
N GLY A 39 -18.58 5.94 20.40
CA GLY A 39 -19.72 5.92 21.33
C GLY A 39 -19.84 7.17 22.20
N VAL A 40 -18.79 8.00 22.27
CA VAL A 40 -18.69 9.19 23.12
C VAL A 40 -18.57 10.48 22.28
N LEU A 41 -17.99 10.41 21.07
CA LEU A 41 -17.78 11.58 20.21
C LEU A 41 -18.99 11.98 19.36
N PRO A 42 -19.15 13.28 19.06
CA PRO A 42 -20.21 13.78 18.21
C PRO A 42 -20.12 13.24 16.78
N PHE A 43 -21.28 12.90 16.21
CA PHE A 43 -21.43 12.29 14.88
C PHE A 43 -20.72 13.04 13.75
N LYS A 44 -20.61 14.38 13.84
CA LYS A 44 -19.87 15.21 12.87
C LYS A 44 -18.38 14.92 12.85
N THR A 45 -17.75 14.73 14.01
CA THR A 45 -16.35 14.34 14.10
C THR A 45 -16.15 12.93 13.57
N LEU A 46 -17.05 12.00 13.93
CA LEU A 46 -16.98 10.61 13.47
C LEU A 46 -17.00 10.51 11.93
N MET A 47 -17.92 11.22 11.27
CA MET A 47 -18.00 11.27 9.81
C MET A 47 -16.72 11.80 9.17
N PHE A 48 -16.11 12.84 9.74
CA PHE A 48 -14.86 13.40 9.22
C PHE A 48 -13.69 12.39 9.31
N HIS A 49 -13.57 11.69 10.46
CA HIS A 49 -12.59 10.61 10.61
C HIS A 49 -12.85 9.47 9.62
N PHE A 50 -14.10 9.08 9.43
CA PHE A 50 -14.49 8.01 8.52
C PHE A 50 -14.16 8.34 7.06
N THR A 51 -14.44 9.58 6.63
CA THR A 51 -14.05 10.08 5.31
C THR A 51 -12.53 10.10 5.14
N GLY A 52 -11.79 10.56 6.15
CA GLY A 52 -10.32 10.54 6.14
C GLY A 52 -9.74 9.13 6.00
N ILE A 53 -10.28 8.18 6.77
CA ILE A 53 -9.91 6.76 6.72
C ILE A 53 -10.20 6.17 5.33
N SER A 54 -11.37 6.46 4.75
CA SER A 54 -11.77 5.97 3.42
C SER A 54 -10.84 6.50 2.32
N ILE A 55 -10.57 7.81 2.31
CA ILE A 55 -9.67 8.46 1.36
C ILE A 55 -8.26 7.90 1.49
N TYR A 56 -7.76 7.79 2.72
CA TYR A 56 -6.42 7.29 3.00
C TYR A 56 -6.27 5.82 2.56
N GLY A 57 -7.27 4.98 2.83
CA GLY A 57 -7.31 3.60 2.35
C GLY A 57 -7.29 3.51 0.83
N ALA A 58 -8.13 4.29 0.14
CA ALA A 58 -8.18 4.32 -1.33
C ALA A 58 -6.85 4.79 -1.95
N LEU A 59 -6.24 5.84 -1.39
CA LEU A 59 -4.92 6.33 -1.82
C LEU A 59 -3.82 5.29 -1.61
N LEU A 60 -3.86 4.56 -0.50
CA LEU A 60 -2.88 3.52 -0.20
C LEU A 60 -2.89 2.42 -1.26
N ILE A 61 -4.08 1.91 -1.58
CA ILE A 61 -4.27 0.84 -2.56
C ILE A 61 -3.86 1.33 -3.95
N ARG A 62 -4.29 2.54 -4.34
CA ARG A 62 -3.95 3.14 -5.63
C ARG A 62 -2.44 3.35 -5.80
N THR A 63 -1.77 3.83 -4.74
CA THR A 63 -0.32 4.05 -4.75
C THR A 63 0.42 2.72 -4.86
N CYS A 64 -0.03 1.69 -4.15
CA CYS A 64 0.51 0.33 -4.29
C CYS A 64 0.41 -0.18 -5.73
N ALA A 65 -0.78 -0.10 -6.34
CA ALA A 65 -1.00 -0.54 -7.71
C ALA A 65 -0.12 0.24 -8.72
N TYR A 66 0.04 1.56 -8.53
CA TYR A 66 0.87 2.38 -9.39
C TYR A 66 2.37 2.04 -9.29
N ILE A 67 2.88 1.86 -8.06
CA ILE A 67 4.28 1.48 -7.85
C ILE A 67 4.56 0.08 -8.41
N TYR A 68 3.66 -0.88 -8.15
CA TYR A 68 3.76 -2.23 -8.69
C TYR A 68 3.78 -2.23 -10.22
N LYS A 69 2.85 -1.51 -10.86
CA LYS A 69 2.82 -1.36 -12.32
C LYS A 69 4.12 -0.76 -12.87
N ARG A 70 4.64 0.29 -12.23
CA ARG A 70 5.88 0.96 -12.66
C ARG A 70 7.09 0.05 -12.54
N GLN A 71 7.12 -0.84 -11.54
CA GLN A 71 8.19 -1.84 -11.42
C GLN A 71 8.05 -2.98 -12.40
N TYR A 72 6.84 -3.48 -12.61
CA TYR A 72 6.56 -4.51 -13.62
C TYR A 72 7.02 -4.07 -15.01
N LEU A 73 6.79 -2.81 -15.41
CA LEU A 73 7.32 -2.27 -16.66
C LEU A 73 8.86 -2.28 -16.72
N LYS A 74 9.54 -1.85 -15.65
CA LYS A 74 11.01 -1.85 -15.61
C LYS A 74 11.61 -3.26 -15.71
N GLU A 75 10.96 -4.24 -15.09
CA GLU A 75 11.39 -5.65 -15.18
C GLU A 75 11.16 -6.23 -16.58
N LEU A 76 10.12 -5.79 -17.30
CA LEU A 76 9.87 -6.15 -18.70
C LEU A 76 10.91 -5.54 -19.64
N GLU A 77 11.23 -4.25 -19.49
CA GLU A 77 12.29 -3.58 -20.26
C GLU A 77 13.64 -4.27 -20.07
N LYS A 78 13.96 -4.66 -18.83
CA LYS A 78 15.21 -5.37 -18.49
C LYS A 78 15.26 -6.82 -19.02
N ASN A 79 14.11 -7.49 -19.14
CA ASN A 79 14.02 -8.87 -19.67
C ASN A 79 13.76 -8.95 -21.18
N GLY A 80 13.63 -7.82 -21.88
CA GLY A 80 13.37 -7.80 -23.33
C GLY A 80 12.09 -8.53 -23.75
N ARG A 81 11.12 -8.70 -22.83
CA ARG A 81 9.82 -9.33 -23.11
C ARG A 81 8.73 -8.27 -23.09
N GLU A 82 7.92 -8.23 -24.15
CA GLU A 82 6.79 -7.31 -24.26
C GLU A 82 5.76 -7.57 -23.14
N PRO A 83 5.15 -6.52 -22.57
CA PRO A 83 4.04 -6.69 -21.63
C PRO A 83 2.91 -7.45 -22.32
N LYS A 84 2.65 -8.69 -21.88
CA LYS A 84 1.34 -9.30 -22.10
C LYS A 84 0.33 -8.53 -21.25
N LEU A 85 -0.14 -7.40 -21.80
CA LEU A 85 -1.39 -6.79 -21.38
C LEU A 85 -2.48 -7.80 -21.76
N ASP A 86 -2.87 -8.63 -20.81
CA ASP A 86 -4.14 -9.35 -20.88
C ASP A 86 -5.24 -8.28 -20.81
N LYS A 87 -5.91 -8.07 -21.95
CA LYS A 87 -6.93 -7.05 -22.17
C LYS A 87 -8.24 -7.40 -21.47
#